data_AF-R4K1G4-F1
#
_entry.id   AF-R4K1G4-F1
#
_cell.length_a   1.000
_cell.length_b   1.000
_cell.length_c   1.000
_cell.angle_alpha   90.00
_cell.angle_beta   90.00
_cell.angle_gamma   90.00
#
_symmetry.space_group_name_H-M   'P 1'
#
loop_
_entity.id
_entity.type
_entity.pdbx_description
1 polymer ?
#
loop_
_entity_poly.entity_id
_entity_poly.type
_entity_poly.pdbx_seq_one_letter_code
_entity_poly.pdbx_strand_id
1 'polypeptide(L)'
;MKIELKKKLPITIALIITSLLTIIFAALSITYGNSFTFRVLTQGSVAITMFLSGINSLIYQKQKLIALFSFLVSGFLIFVMITTIHVGLLKNAF
;
A
#
# COMPACT_ATOMS: atom_id res chain seq x y z
N MET A 1 -3.64 -28.46 -14.51
CA MET A 1 -2.61 -27.60 -13.90
C MET A 1 -2.42 -26.20 -14.52
N LYS A 2 -3.14 -25.81 -15.61
CA LYS A 2 -2.94 -24.49 -16.27
C LYS A 2 -3.77 -23.32 -15.69
N ILE A 3 -4.83 -23.58 -14.92
CA ILE A 3 -5.78 -22.55 -14.48
C ILE A 3 -5.28 -21.79 -13.25
N GLU A 4 -4.54 -22.45 -12.35
CA GLU A 4 -4.02 -21.80 -11.13
C GLU A 4 -2.88 -20.80 -11.41
N LEU A 5 -2.07 -21.06 -12.43
CA LEU A 5 -0.99 -20.15 -12.85
C LEU A 5 -1.53 -18.83 -13.42
N LYS A 6 -2.64 -18.87 -14.16
CA LYS A 6 -3.26 -17.66 -14.73
C LYS A 6 -3.86 -16.73 -13.69
N LYS A 7 -4.33 -17.27 -12.56
CA LYS A 7 -4.91 -16.45 -11.47
C LYS A 7 -3.84 -15.69 -10.69
N LYS A 8 -2.64 -16.27 -10.50
CA LYS A 8 -1.52 -15.61 -9.78
C LYS A 8 -0.99 -14.37 -10.48
N LEU A 9 -0.94 -14.40 -11.81
CA LEU A 9 -0.25 -13.39 -12.63
C LEU A 9 -0.72 -11.93 -12.37
N PRO A 10 -2.03 -11.61 -12.35
CA PRO A 10 -2.50 -10.24 -12.20
C PRO A 10 -2.14 -9.61 -10.85
N ILE A 11 -2.26 -10.38 -9.76
CA ILE A 11 -1.97 -9.87 -8.41
C ILE A 11 -0.46 -9.67 -8.22
N THR A 12 0.36 -10.59 -8.74
CA THR A 12 1.81 -10.42 -8.72
C THR A 12 2.26 -9.18 -9.51
N ILE A 13 1.68 -8.95 -10.69
CA ILE A 13 1.97 -7.74 -11.49
C ILE A 13 1.56 -6.48 -10.74
N ALA A 14 0.35 -6.45 -10.15
CA ALA A 14 -0.11 -5.31 -9.35
C ALA A 14 0.80 -5.04 -8.14
N LEU A 15 1.29 -6.09 -7.47
CA LEU A 15 2.27 -5.96 -6.39
C LEU A 15 3.58 -5.32 -6.84
N ILE A 16 4.12 -5.74 -7.98
CA ILE A 16 5.35 -5.16 -8.53
C ILE A 16 5.16 -3.67 -8.84
N ILE A 17 4.07 -3.33 -9.54
CA ILE A 17 3.78 -1.93 -9.92
C ILE A 17 3.62 -1.06 -8.67
N THR A 18 2.80 -1.50 -7.71
CA THR A 18 2.56 -0.73 -6.48
C THR A 18 3.82 -0.60 -5.62
N SER A 19 4.68 -1.62 -5.60
CA SER A 19 5.98 -1.55 -4.90
C SER A 19 6.92 -0.52 -5.55
N LEU A 20 7.00 -0.47 -6.88
CA LEU A 20 7.79 0.54 -7.59
C LEU A 20 7.27 1.95 -7.33
N LEU A 21 5.95 2.15 -7.39
CA LEU A 21 5.34 3.44 -7.05
C LEU A 21 5.61 3.85 -5.60
N THR A 22 5.55 2.90 -4.67
CA THR A 22 5.86 3.15 -3.26
C THR A 22 7.30 3.65 -3.09
N ILE A 23 8.26 3.05 -3.78
CA ILE A 23 9.67 3.50 -3.76
C ILE A 23 9.80 4.92 -4.31
N ILE A 24 9.13 5.22 -5.42
CA ILE A 24 9.13 6.57 -6.03
C ILE A 24 8.54 7.59 -5.07
N PHE A 25 7.37 7.31 -4.49
CA PHE A 25 6.72 8.22 -3.55
C PHE A 25 7.52 8.39 -2.26
N ALA A 26 8.16 7.33 -1.75
CA ALA A 26 9.04 7.42 -0.60
C ALA A 26 10.25 8.33 -0.89
N ALA A 27 10.89 8.17 -2.05
CA ALA A 27 12.00 9.04 -2.45
C ALA A 27 11.55 10.51 -2.57
N LEU A 28 10.41 10.77 -3.22
CA LEU A 28 9.84 12.11 -3.32
C LEU A 28 9.43 12.66 -1.94
N SER A 29 8.91 11.84 -1.05
CA SER A 29 8.54 12.24 0.30
C SER A 29 9.76 12.60 1.15
N ILE A 30 10.94 12.02 0.89
CA ILE A 30 12.20 12.40 1.55
C ILE A 30 12.69 13.73 0.97
N THR A 31 12.72 13.87 -0.35
CA THR A 31 13.16 15.10 -1.05
C THR A 31 12.26 16.30 -0.70
N TYR A 32 10.95 16.07 -0.64
CA TYR A 32 9.93 17.07 -0.33
C TYR A 32 9.31 16.81 1.05
N GLY A 33 10.15 16.69 2.09
CA GLY A 33 9.77 16.31 3.45
C GLY A 33 8.55 17.03 4.05
N ASN A 34 8.24 18.25 3.61
CA ASN A 34 7.10 19.03 4.10
C ASN A 34 5.82 18.90 3.27
N SER A 35 5.85 18.20 2.13
CA SER A 35 4.66 18.02 1.29
C SER A 35 3.73 16.98 1.91
N PHE A 36 2.55 17.43 2.35
CA PHE A 36 1.49 16.53 2.78
C PHE A 36 1.03 15.62 1.65
N THR A 37 1.03 16.11 0.41
CA THR A 37 0.70 15.34 -0.79
C THR A 37 1.58 14.10 -0.93
N PHE A 38 2.91 14.22 -0.88
CA PHE A 38 3.79 13.05 -1.00
C PHE A 38 3.73 12.12 0.21
N ARG A 39 3.44 12.63 1.41
CA ARG A 39 3.20 11.80 2.60
C ARG A 39 1.96 10.92 2.43
N VAL A 40 0.85 11.51 1.96
CA VAL A 40 -0.40 10.79 1.69
C VAL A 40 -0.22 9.76 0.57
N LEU A 41 0.46 10.11 -0.52
CA LEU A 41 0.75 9.18 -1.62
C LEU A 41 1.63 8.01 -1.18
N THR A 42 2.64 8.26 -0.35
CA THR A 42 3.47 7.20 0.26
C THR A 42 2.62 6.29 1.15
N GLN A 43 1.84 6.85 2.07
CA GLN A 43 0.99 6.05 2.97
C GLN A 43 -0.03 5.21 2.21
N GLY A 44 -0.69 5.80 1.20
CA GLY A 44 -1.66 5.12 0.35
C GLY A 44 -1.03 3.99 -0.48
N SER A 45 0.14 4.23 -1.07
CA SER A 45 0.84 3.20 -1.85
C SER A 45 1.27 2.01 -0.99
N VAL A 46 1.85 2.25 0.19
CA VAL A 46 2.18 1.16 1.15
C VAL A 46 0.91 0.41 1.58
N ALA A 47 -0.20 1.12 1.85
CA ALA A 47 -1.45 0.49 2.24
C ALA A 47 -1.98 -0.47 1.16
N ILE A 48 -1.94 -0.06 -0.10
CA ILE A 48 -2.34 -0.89 -1.24
C ILE A 48 -1.40 -2.09 -1.40
N THR A 49 -0.08 -1.89 -1.31
CA THR A 49 0.89 -2.98 -1.39
C THR A 49 0.67 -4.01 -0.29
N MET A 50 0.42 -3.58 0.95
CA MET A 50 0.11 -4.49 2.06
C MET A 50 -1.22 -5.22 1.84
N PHE A 51 -2.24 -4.55 1.33
CA PHE A 51 -3.52 -5.19 0.99
C PHE A 51 -3.36 -6.28 -0.06
N LEU A 52 -2.67 -5.97 -1.18
CA LEU A 52 -2.41 -6.94 -2.24
C LEU A 52 -1.52 -8.10 -1.76
N SER A 53 -0.56 -7.82 -0.88
CA SER A 53 0.27 -8.84 -0.24
C SER A 53 -0.56 -9.77 0.64
N GLY A 54 -1.53 -9.22 1.38
CA GLY A 54 -2.49 -9.99 2.17
C GLY A 54 -3.37 -10.89 1.30
N ILE A 55 -3.91 -10.35 0.19
CA ILE A 55 -4.66 -11.15 -0.81
C ILE A 55 -3.79 -12.27 -1.37
N ASN A 56 -2.56 -11.97 -1.76
CA ASN A 56 -1.63 -12.95 -2.31
C ASN A 56 -1.33 -14.08 -1.30
N SER A 57 -1.06 -13.70 -0.05
CA SER A 57 -0.78 -14.63 1.04
C SER A 57 -1.98 -15.51 1.37
N LEU A 58 -3.20 -14.95 1.37
CA LEU A 58 -4.43 -15.68 1.66
C LEU A 58 -4.83 -16.64 0.55
N ILE A 59 -4.86 -16.16 -0.70
CA ILE A 59 -5.41 -16.91 -1.83
C ILE A 59 -4.41 -17.94 -2.33
N TYR A 60 -3.14 -17.54 -2.49
CA TYR A 60 -2.12 -18.33 -3.21
C TYR A 60 -1.13 -19.05 -2.32
N GLN A 61 -0.70 -18.43 -1.22
CA GLN A 61 0.26 -19.04 -0.29
C GLN A 61 -0.45 -19.81 0.84
N LYS A 62 -1.76 -19.59 1.02
CA LYS A 62 -2.59 -20.17 2.11
C LYS A 62 -2.08 -19.84 3.51
N GLN A 63 -1.27 -18.78 3.65
CA GLN A 63 -0.70 -18.32 4.92
C GLN A 63 -1.63 -17.30 5.59
N LYS A 64 -2.66 -17.81 6.29
CA LYS A 64 -3.73 -16.99 6.87
C LYS A 64 -3.24 -15.96 7.88
N LEU A 65 -2.26 -16.31 8.71
CA LEU A 65 -1.72 -15.41 9.74
C LEU A 65 -1.01 -14.21 9.12
N ILE A 66 -0.16 -14.45 8.11
CA ILE A 66 0.54 -13.39 7.38
C ILE A 66 -0.46 -12.50 6.65
N ALA A 67 -1.47 -13.09 6.01
CA ALA A 67 -2.54 -12.32 5.37
C ALA A 67 -3.28 -11.40 6.36
N LEU A 68 -3.62 -11.92 7.54
CA LEU A 68 -4.26 -11.13 8.59
C LEU A 68 -3.39 -9.95 9.02
N PHE A 69 -2.10 -10.18 9.29
CA PHE A 69 -1.16 -9.10 9.61
C PHE A 69 -1.07 -8.06 8.51
N SER A 70 -0.96 -8.49 7.24
CA SER A 70 -0.92 -7.57 6.11
C SER A 70 -2.20 -6.72 5.99
N PHE A 71 -3.38 -7.30 6.25
CA PHE A 71 -4.63 -6.55 6.27
C PHE A 71 -4.72 -5.56 7.44
N LEU A 72 -4.25 -5.94 8.63
CA LEU A 72 -4.19 -5.04 9.79
C LEU A 72 -3.25 -3.86 9.54
N VAL A 73 -2.07 -4.10 8.98
CA VAL A 73 -1.12 -3.04 8.62
C VAL A 73 -1.71 -2.12 7.55
N SER A 74 -2.36 -2.68 6.53
CA SER A 74 -3.05 -1.89 5.50
C SER A 74 -4.14 -0.99 6.10
N GLY A 75 -5.00 -1.54 6.96
CA GLY A 75 -6.05 -0.77 7.63
C GLY A 75 -5.49 0.35 8.52
N PHE A 76 -4.42 0.07 9.27
CA PHE A 76 -3.74 1.07 10.08
C PHE A 76 -3.15 2.21 9.22
N LEU A 77 -2.54 1.89 8.08
CA LEU A 77 -2.00 2.90 7.16
C LEU A 77 -3.10 3.78 6.56
N ILE A 78 -4.27 3.21 6.24
CA ILE A 78 -5.43 3.99 5.78
C ILE A 78 -5.90 4.96 6.88
N PHE A 79 -5.97 4.50 8.14
CA PHE A 79 -6.32 5.36 9.26
C PHE A 79 -5.33 6.53 9.44
N VAL A 80 -4.03 6.25 9.39
CA VAL A 80 -2.98 7.29 9.46
C VAL A 80 -3.07 8.25 8.26
N MET A 81 -3.37 7.73 7.07
CA MET A 81 -3.57 8.53 5.86
C MET A 81 -4.74 9.50 5.99
N ILE A 82 -5.90 9.03 6.47
CA ILE A 82 -7.08 9.88 6.72
C ILE A 82 -6.73 10.98 7.74
N THR A 83 -6.02 10.63 8.80
CA THR A 83 -5.58 11.60 9.82
C THR A 83 -4.63 12.64 9.21
N THR A 84 -3.70 12.21 8.35
CA THR A 84 -2.76 13.10 7.64
C THR A 84 -3.51 14.05 6.69
N ILE A 85 -4.52 13.55 5.98
CA ILE A 85 -5.42 14.35 5.12
C ILE A 85 -6.16 15.39 5.95
N HIS A 86 -6.76 14.98 7.06
CA HIS A 86 -7.50 15.89 7.93
C HIS A 86 -6.60 17.03 8.46
N VAL A 87 -5.40 16.69 8.93
CA VAL A 87 -4.44 17.68 9.42
C VAL A 87 -3.93 18.60 8.30
N GLY A 88 -3.65 18.06 7.12
CA GLY A 88 -3.17 18.87 5.99
C GLY A 88 -4.23 19.86 5.50
N LEU A 89 -5.51 19.47 5.51
CA LEU A 89 -6.63 20.37 5.17
C LEU A 89 -6.81 21.47 6.21
N LEU A 90 -6.78 21.14 7.51
CA LEU A 90 -6.87 22.14 8.58
C LEU A 90 -5.75 23.18 8.53
N LYS A 91 -4.57 22.79 8.02
CA LYS A 91 -3.39 23.66 7.92
C LYS A 91 -3.23 24.33 6.54
N ASN A 92 -4.12 24.09 5.58
CA ASN A 92 -3.95 24.50 4.17
C ASN A 92 -2.54 24.16 3.62
N ALA A 93 -2.07 22.95 3.93
CA ALA A 93 -0.68 22.51 3.69
C ALA A 93 -0.54 21.50 2.53
N PHE A 94 -1.57 21.42 1.68
CA PHE A 94 -1.61 20.55 0.49
C PHE A 94 -1.15 21.27 -0.78
#